data_AF-A0A1Z8ULN4-F1
#
_entry.id   AF-A0A1Z8ULN4-F1
#
_cell.length_a   1.000
_cell.length_b   1.000
_cell.length_c   1.000
_cell.angle_alpha   90.00
_cell.angle_beta   90.00
_cell.angle_gamma   90.00
#
_symmetry.space_group_name_H-M   'P 1'
#
loop_
_entity.id
_entity.type
_entity.pdbx_description
1 polymer ?
#
loop_
_entity_poly.entity_id
_entity_poly.type
_entity_poly.pdbx_seq_one_letter_code
_entity_poly.pdbx_strand_id
1 'polypeptide(L)'
;MTKQQTPPQDAQTADQVLKSIDGNDRAAIRKQTWRIAVPVIIANSSIPLVGIVDTAVMGHLDSPHYIGAVAMGSFILSLILAIFGFLRMATTGFVAQAAGANDGAMVLTHFWRALYVAVILGLLTILLIPLIIYLASITLSMSDEVREGMSRYLTIVCISAPAITINMVIMGVMFGLQRIGATVIQLITVNSINIIGNIILVYGLGMRIEGVALATAISHYSGLLVTLPMVIIAIKRITPLSFLSLNVIMNLDAMRRYLGLGFDLTIRTSCIILSELIVLNAASAIDDVSLAASQIGFVIFATIAYPLDGFAHAAEALTGSAIGRRNKVMFNHTLRETTNLAIIMSVGMAILLALFGDAFIHVMTSIPEVVERSHQILPILVIMPVVSVIAFQMDGVFVGATMGRDMRNAMLLSVIVFLPLLYVMNIWLGLIGIWLAFMILLGLRGATLWIRLNHIRVILD
;
A
#
# COMPACT_ATOMS: atom_id res chain seq x y z
N MET A 1 57.96 8.18 42.08
CA MET A 1 56.58 8.64 42.32
C MET A 1 55.98 9.06 40.98
N THR A 2 55.35 8.12 40.29
CA THR A 2 54.80 8.31 38.94
C THR A 2 53.29 8.46 39.08
N LYS A 3 52.77 9.68 38.89
CA LYS A 3 51.33 9.98 39.00
C LYS A 3 50.59 9.34 37.82
N GLN A 4 49.65 8.45 38.13
CA GLN A 4 48.58 8.03 37.22
C GLN A 4 47.74 9.25 36.83
N GLN A 5 47.64 9.54 35.54
CA GLN A 5 46.69 10.50 34.99
C GLN A 5 45.32 9.82 34.85
N THR A 6 44.38 10.22 35.69
CA THR A 6 42.95 10.03 35.47
C THR A 6 42.54 10.81 34.21
N PRO A 7 41.69 10.27 33.31
CA PRO A 7 41.21 11.04 32.17
C PRO A 7 40.32 12.21 32.62
N PRO A 8 40.19 13.29 31.82
CA PRO A 8 39.43 14.48 32.21
C PRO A 8 37.94 14.17 32.35
N GLN A 9 37.32 14.66 33.44
CA GLN A 9 35.87 14.57 33.70
C GLN A 9 35.00 15.18 32.59
N ASP A 10 35.55 16.02 31.71
CA ASP A 10 34.81 16.70 30.64
C ASP A 10 34.45 15.79 29.45
N ALA A 11 35.11 14.64 29.28
CA ALA A 11 34.76 13.69 28.22
C ALA A 11 33.52 12.85 28.55
N GLN A 12 33.11 12.76 29.82
CA GLN A 12 31.89 12.06 30.25
C GLN A 12 30.63 12.93 30.13
N THR A 13 30.77 14.26 30.16
CA THR A 13 29.65 15.21 30.16
C THR A 13 29.09 15.46 28.76
N ALA A 14 29.93 15.49 27.72
CA ALA A 14 29.47 15.67 26.33
C ALA A 14 28.70 14.44 25.81
N ASP A 15 29.14 13.23 26.19
CA ASP A 15 28.49 11.97 25.81
C ASP A 15 27.16 11.76 26.57
N GLN A 16 27.03 12.33 27.78
CA GLN A 16 25.76 12.35 28.53
C GLN A 16 24.78 13.41 28.03
N VAL A 17 25.25 14.58 27.56
CA VAL A 17 24.38 15.61 26.95
C VAL A 17 23.87 15.15 25.58
N LEU A 18 24.72 14.52 24.75
CA LEU A 18 24.29 13.87 23.50
C LEU A 18 23.29 12.74 23.77
N LYS A 19 23.51 11.90 24.79
CA LYS A 19 22.54 10.86 25.21
C LYS A 19 21.22 11.44 25.76
N SER A 20 21.24 12.60 26.43
CA SER A 20 20.02 13.24 26.94
C SER A 20 19.20 13.95 25.86
N ILE A 21 19.86 14.45 24.79
CA ILE A 21 19.20 15.03 23.62
C ILE A 21 18.68 13.90 22.71
N ASP A 22 19.46 12.84 22.51
CA ASP A 22 19.06 11.65 21.73
C ASP A 22 17.85 10.92 22.33
N GLY A 23 17.76 10.83 23.66
CA GLY A 23 16.66 10.14 24.35
C GLY A 23 15.31 10.81 24.16
N ASN A 24 15.26 12.14 24.27
CA ASN A 24 14.04 12.92 24.10
C ASN A 24 13.55 12.93 22.65
N ASP A 25 14.46 13.05 21.69
CA ASP A 25 14.13 13.04 20.26
C ASP A 25 13.62 11.67 19.81
N ARG A 26 14.22 10.58 20.30
CA ARG A 26 13.77 9.22 19.98
C ARG A 26 12.43 8.87 20.62
N ALA A 27 12.19 9.27 21.87
CA ALA A 27 10.89 9.08 22.51
C ALA A 27 9.77 9.84 21.78
N ALA A 28 10.05 11.07 21.34
CA ALA A 28 9.13 11.86 20.54
C ALA A 28 8.82 11.19 19.19
N ILE A 29 9.84 10.74 18.45
CA ILE A 29 9.68 10.00 17.18
C ILE A 29 8.87 8.72 17.39
N ARG A 30 9.11 7.96 18.46
CA ARG A 30 8.35 6.75 18.77
C ARG A 30 6.88 7.05 19.03
N LYS A 31 6.59 8.07 19.85
CA LYS A 31 5.23 8.52 20.12
C LYS A 31 4.52 8.96 18.82
N GLN A 32 5.24 9.68 17.97
CA GLN A 32 4.72 10.13 16.69
C GLN A 32 4.50 8.98 15.71
N THR A 33 5.39 7.98 15.70
CA THR A 33 5.24 6.76 14.90
C THR A 33 3.95 6.04 15.28
N TRP A 34 3.68 5.82 16.57
CA TRP A 34 2.43 5.22 17.01
C TRP A 34 1.19 6.05 16.66
N ARG A 35 1.27 7.38 16.82
CA ARG A 35 0.19 8.30 16.45
C ARG A 35 -0.15 8.23 14.96
N ILE A 36 0.79 7.80 14.11
CA ILE A 36 0.56 7.58 12.68
C ILE A 36 0.15 6.13 12.41
N ALA A 37 0.90 5.16 12.91
CA ALA A 37 0.72 3.75 12.59
C ALA A 37 -0.61 3.21 13.10
N VAL A 38 -0.97 3.39 14.39
CA VAL A 38 -2.18 2.77 14.96
C VAL A 38 -3.45 3.13 14.19
N PRO A 39 -3.74 4.43 13.93
CA PRO A 39 -4.96 4.78 13.22
C PRO A 39 -4.96 4.26 11.78
N VAL A 40 -3.80 4.22 11.11
CA VAL A 40 -3.67 3.67 9.75
C VAL A 40 -3.89 2.17 9.74
N ILE A 41 -3.34 1.43 10.72
CA ILE A 41 -3.55 -0.02 10.85
C ILE A 41 -5.05 -0.31 11.00
N ILE A 42 -5.71 0.37 11.94
CA ILE A 42 -7.16 0.19 12.18
C ILE A 42 -7.95 0.51 10.91
N ALA A 43 -7.62 1.60 10.24
CA ALA A 43 -8.33 2.01 9.04
C ALA A 43 -8.08 1.03 7.87
N ASN A 44 -6.84 0.57 7.64
CA ASN A 44 -6.53 -0.41 6.60
C ASN A 44 -7.19 -1.77 6.86
N SER A 45 -7.33 -2.18 8.13
CA SER A 45 -8.08 -3.38 8.51
C SER A 45 -9.56 -3.31 8.12
N SER A 46 -10.11 -2.14 7.81
CA SER A 46 -11.48 -2.03 7.29
C SER A 46 -11.61 -2.36 5.80
N ILE A 47 -10.52 -2.38 5.03
CA ILE A 47 -10.54 -2.66 3.58
C ILE A 47 -11.03 -4.09 3.29
N PRO A 48 -10.49 -5.16 3.94
CA PRO A 48 -11.00 -6.51 3.73
C PRO A 48 -12.48 -6.68 4.09
N LEU A 49 -12.97 -5.93 5.09
CA LEU A 49 -14.36 -6.01 5.53
C LEU A 49 -15.34 -5.56 4.43
N VAL A 50 -14.97 -4.56 3.63
CA VAL A 50 -15.77 -4.13 2.48
C VAL A 50 -15.89 -5.26 1.46
N GLY A 51 -14.77 -5.90 1.10
CA GLY A 51 -14.77 -7.02 0.15
C GLY A 51 -15.62 -8.22 0.60
N ILE A 52 -15.64 -8.51 1.91
CA ILE A 52 -16.53 -9.52 2.49
C ILE A 52 -18.00 -9.13 2.31
N VAL A 53 -18.35 -7.87 2.60
CA VAL A 53 -19.73 -7.38 2.45
C VAL A 53 -20.15 -7.39 0.98
N ASP A 54 -19.31 -6.92 0.06
CA ASP A 54 -19.59 -6.95 -1.38
C ASP A 54 -19.90 -8.37 -1.86
N THR A 55 -19.04 -9.32 -1.48
CA THR A 55 -19.19 -10.72 -1.84
C THR A 55 -20.45 -11.33 -1.21
N ALA A 56 -20.73 -11.02 0.05
CA ALA A 56 -21.92 -11.50 0.74
C ALA A 56 -23.21 -10.95 0.10
N VAL A 57 -23.25 -9.66 -0.22
CA VAL A 57 -24.39 -9.01 -0.88
C VAL A 57 -24.67 -9.66 -2.24
N MET A 58 -23.62 -9.86 -3.04
CA MET A 58 -23.75 -10.52 -4.34
C MET A 58 -24.12 -12.00 -4.25
N GLY A 59 -23.65 -12.69 -3.21
CA GLY A 59 -23.95 -14.11 -2.94
C GLY A 59 -25.42 -14.41 -2.70
N HIS A 60 -26.24 -13.40 -2.39
CA HIS A 60 -27.68 -13.53 -2.17
C HIS A 60 -28.53 -13.18 -3.39
N LEU A 61 -27.92 -12.86 -4.54
CA LEU A 61 -28.65 -12.61 -5.79
C LEU A 61 -29.08 -13.93 -6.44
N ASP A 62 -30.18 -13.87 -7.20
CA ASP A 62 -30.88 -15.04 -7.77
C ASP A 62 -30.05 -15.88 -8.77
N SER A 63 -28.82 -15.46 -9.11
CA SER A 63 -28.00 -16.17 -10.08
C SER A 63 -26.49 -15.98 -9.90
N PRO A 64 -25.67 -17.05 -10.07
CA PRO A 64 -24.21 -17.00 -9.94
C PRO A 64 -23.49 -16.06 -10.93
N HIS A 65 -24.09 -15.77 -12.10
CA HIS A 65 -23.44 -14.93 -13.11
C HIS A 65 -23.21 -13.49 -12.61
N TYR A 66 -24.02 -13.01 -11.63
CA TYR A 66 -23.81 -11.70 -11.01
C TYR A 66 -22.49 -11.60 -10.25
N ILE A 67 -22.16 -12.64 -9.50
CA ILE A 67 -20.92 -12.72 -8.75
C ILE A 67 -19.73 -12.74 -9.72
N GLY A 68 -19.80 -13.58 -10.76
CA GLY A 68 -18.75 -13.67 -11.78
C GLY A 68 -18.52 -12.36 -12.53
N ALA A 69 -19.61 -11.71 -12.96
CA ALA A 69 -19.56 -10.43 -13.67
C ALA A 69 -18.87 -9.32 -12.86
N VAL A 70 -19.29 -9.12 -11.61
CA VAL A 70 -18.74 -8.08 -10.74
C VAL A 70 -17.31 -8.44 -10.32
N ALA A 71 -17.01 -9.70 -10.02
CA ALA A 71 -15.66 -10.13 -9.67
C ALA A 71 -14.66 -9.82 -10.80
N MET A 72 -15.00 -10.16 -12.04
CA MET A 72 -14.15 -9.89 -13.21
C MET A 72 -14.00 -8.38 -13.45
N GLY A 73 -15.10 -7.62 -13.38
CA GLY A 73 -15.06 -6.17 -13.54
C GLY A 73 -14.24 -5.49 -12.45
N SER A 74 -14.41 -5.89 -11.20
CA SER A 74 -13.67 -5.36 -10.05
C SER A 74 -12.19 -5.70 -10.13
N PHE A 75 -11.85 -6.91 -10.60
CA PHE A 75 -10.47 -7.33 -10.83
C PHE A 75 -9.77 -6.44 -11.87
N ILE A 76 -10.41 -6.24 -13.04
CA ILE A 76 -9.87 -5.37 -14.10
C ILE A 76 -9.68 -3.93 -13.59
N LEU A 77 -10.68 -3.38 -12.91
CA LEU A 77 -10.57 -2.03 -12.34
C LEU A 77 -9.46 -1.96 -11.29
N SER A 78 -9.33 -2.96 -10.43
CA SER A 78 -8.29 -3.03 -9.39
C SER A 78 -6.88 -3.03 -9.99
N LEU A 79 -6.67 -3.73 -11.12
CA LEU A 79 -5.39 -3.70 -11.84
C LEU A 79 -5.07 -2.28 -12.36
N ILE A 80 -6.05 -1.59 -12.94
CA ILE A 80 -5.88 -0.22 -13.43
C ILE A 80 -5.56 0.73 -12.27
N LEU A 81 -6.32 0.64 -11.18
CA LEU A 81 -6.15 1.52 -10.02
C LEU A 81 -4.85 1.23 -9.26
N ALA A 82 -4.39 -0.03 -9.24
CA ALA A 82 -3.11 -0.39 -8.65
C ALA A 82 -1.93 0.28 -9.38
N ILE A 83 -2.02 0.41 -10.71
CA ILE A 83 -1.05 1.16 -11.52
C ILE A 83 -1.00 2.62 -11.08
N PHE A 84 -2.15 3.23 -10.78
CA PHE A 84 -2.24 4.62 -10.31
C PHE A 84 -1.91 4.81 -8.83
N GLY A 85 -1.68 3.74 -8.07
CA GLY A 85 -1.28 3.80 -6.67
C GLY A 85 -0.04 4.66 -6.42
N PHE A 86 0.79 4.88 -7.44
CA PHE A 86 1.92 5.81 -7.38
C PHE A 86 1.49 7.24 -7.02
N LEU A 87 0.27 7.68 -7.38
CA LEU A 87 -0.22 9.04 -7.08
C LEU A 87 -0.15 9.32 -5.58
N ARG A 88 -0.56 8.35 -4.74
CA ARG A 88 -0.47 8.47 -3.28
C ARG A 88 0.99 8.55 -2.83
N MET A 89 1.80 7.57 -3.22
CA MET A 89 3.18 7.41 -2.76
C MET A 89 4.07 8.57 -3.20
N ALA A 90 4.04 8.93 -4.49
CA ALA A 90 4.83 10.03 -5.04
C ALA A 90 4.44 11.36 -4.39
N THR A 91 3.15 11.64 -4.26
CA THR A 91 2.67 12.87 -3.60
C THR A 91 3.14 12.93 -2.15
N THR A 92 3.05 11.83 -1.40
CA THR A 92 3.50 11.77 -0.01
C THR A 92 4.97 12.12 0.11
N GLY A 93 5.85 11.49 -0.67
CA GLY A 93 7.29 11.74 -0.61
C GLY A 93 7.64 13.20 -0.90
N PHE A 94 7.12 13.77 -1.99
CA PHE A 94 7.38 15.17 -2.34
C PHE A 94 6.80 16.16 -1.32
N VAL A 95 5.57 15.94 -0.84
CA VAL A 95 4.94 16.81 0.16
C VAL A 95 5.63 16.71 1.51
N ALA A 96 6.03 15.52 1.95
CA ALA A 96 6.75 15.32 3.20
C ALA A 96 8.10 16.04 3.20
N GLN A 97 8.84 15.96 2.10
CA GLN A 97 10.11 16.68 1.95
C GLN A 97 9.91 18.20 1.90
N ALA A 98 8.96 18.70 1.11
CA ALA A 98 8.67 20.14 1.05
C ALA A 98 8.21 20.69 2.41
N ALA A 99 7.32 19.97 3.11
CA ALA A 99 6.88 20.35 4.45
C ALA A 99 8.02 20.26 5.48
N GLY A 100 8.90 19.26 5.36
CA GLY A 100 10.13 19.14 6.16
C GLY A 100 11.06 20.33 5.97
N ALA A 101 11.22 20.81 4.73
CA ALA A 101 12.00 21.99 4.39
C ALA A 101 11.33 23.32 4.80
N ASN A 102 10.14 23.28 5.42
CA ASN A 102 9.27 24.43 5.68
C ASN A 102 8.93 25.24 4.42
N ASP A 103 8.88 24.59 3.25
CA ASP A 103 8.53 25.20 1.97
C ASP A 103 7.06 24.95 1.63
N GLY A 104 6.19 25.81 2.18
CA GLY A 104 4.76 25.75 1.94
C GLY A 104 4.38 25.98 0.47
N ALA A 105 5.13 26.82 -0.26
CA ALA A 105 4.88 27.07 -1.67
C ALA A 105 5.14 25.82 -2.52
N MET A 106 6.18 25.06 -2.19
CA MET A 106 6.45 23.76 -2.83
C MET A 106 5.40 22.71 -2.44
N VAL A 107 4.91 22.68 -1.20
CA VAL A 107 3.77 21.82 -0.82
C VAL A 107 2.56 22.10 -1.72
N LEU A 108 2.20 23.37 -1.90
CA LEU A 108 1.08 23.78 -2.77
C LEU A 108 1.34 23.40 -4.24
N THR A 109 2.58 23.58 -4.70
CA THR A 109 2.99 23.22 -6.07
C THR A 109 2.87 21.72 -6.31
N HIS A 110 3.32 20.88 -5.38
CA HIS A 110 3.20 19.43 -5.45
C HIS A 110 1.75 18.96 -5.39
N PHE A 111 0.90 19.59 -4.56
CA PHE A 111 -0.54 19.31 -4.53
C PHE A 111 -1.20 19.56 -5.89
N TRP A 112 -1.04 20.77 -6.45
CA TRP A 112 -1.63 21.09 -7.75
C TRP A 112 -1.11 20.16 -8.84
N ARG A 113 0.20 19.95 -8.89
CA ARG A 113 0.84 19.02 -9.82
C ARG A 113 0.22 17.63 -9.79
N ALA A 114 0.13 17.03 -8.60
CA ALA A 114 -0.44 15.72 -8.43
C ALA A 114 -1.93 15.69 -8.80
N LEU A 115 -2.67 16.74 -8.44
CA LEU A 115 -4.09 16.87 -8.76
C LEU A 115 -4.35 16.92 -10.27
N TYR A 116 -3.55 17.67 -11.03
CA TYR A 116 -3.64 17.72 -12.49
C TYR A 116 -3.42 16.32 -13.11
N VAL A 117 -2.38 15.62 -12.67
CA VAL A 117 -2.11 14.25 -13.15
C VAL A 117 -3.27 13.31 -12.78
N ALA A 118 -3.79 13.40 -11.56
CA ALA A 118 -4.90 12.57 -11.10
C ALA A 118 -6.18 12.79 -11.92
N VAL A 119 -6.54 14.03 -12.21
CA VAL A 119 -7.70 14.37 -13.06
C VAL A 119 -7.51 13.81 -14.46
N ILE A 120 -6.34 13.99 -15.07
CA ILE A 120 -6.04 13.46 -16.41
C ILE A 120 -6.17 11.93 -16.41
N LEU A 121 -5.57 11.23 -15.45
CA LEU A 121 -5.62 9.77 -15.38
C LEU A 121 -7.04 9.24 -15.11
N GLY A 122 -7.82 9.93 -14.27
CA GLY A 122 -9.21 9.59 -14.01
C GLY A 122 -10.09 9.73 -15.26
N LEU A 123 -9.96 10.84 -15.98
CA LEU A 123 -10.68 11.07 -17.23
C LEU A 123 -10.21 10.12 -18.34
N LEU A 124 -8.91 9.83 -18.42
CA LEU A 124 -8.35 8.87 -19.36
C LEU A 124 -8.89 7.46 -19.11
N THR A 125 -9.13 7.09 -17.85
CA THR A 125 -9.74 5.80 -17.49
C THR A 125 -11.16 5.68 -18.03
N ILE A 126 -11.97 6.73 -17.87
CA ILE A 126 -13.32 6.78 -18.45
C ILE A 126 -13.25 6.69 -19.97
N LEU A 127 -12.32 7.41 -20.61
CA LEU A 127 -12.17 7.39 -22.07
C LEU A 127 -11.76 6.00 -22.60
N LEU A 128 -10.87 5.30 -21.89
CA LEU A 128 -10.32 4.02 -22.32
C LEU A 128 -11.17 2.81 -21.90
N ILE A 129 -12.19 2.99 -21.06
CA ILE A 129 -13.01 1.86 -20.58
C ILE A 129 -13.62 1.02 -21.71
N PRO A 130 -14.11 1.58 -22.84
CA PRO A 130 -14.70 0.75 -23.90
C PRO A 130 -13.64 -0.13 -24.58
N LEU A 131 -12.42 0.39 -24.75
CA LEU A 131 -11.30 -0.38 -25.29
C LEU A 131 -10.89 -1.50 -24.31
N ILE A 132 -10.85 -1.20 -23.01
CA ILE A 132 -10.53 -2.20 -21.97
C ILE A 132 -11.59 -3.31 -21.96
N ILE A 133 -12.87 -2.97 -22.03
CA ILE A 133 -13.97 -3.94 -22.12
C ILE A 133 -13.82 -4.81 -23.36
N TYR A 134 -13.51 -4.23 -24.53
CA TYR A 134 -13.27 -4.96 -25.76
C TYR A 134 -12.07 -5.91 -25.65
N LEU A 135 -10.95 -5.46 -25.10
CA LEU A 135 -9.77 -6.31 -24.93
C LEU A 135 -10.06 -7.45 -23.94
N ALA A 136 -10.76 -7.17 -22.84
CA ALA A 136 -11.16 -8.19 -21.88
C ALA A 136 -12.08 -9.25 -22.51
N SER A 137 -13.03 -8.83 -23.36
CA SER A 137 -13.98 -9.77 -23.97
C SER A 137 -13.36 -10.73 -24.98
N ILE A 138 -12.27 -10.33 -25.65
CA ILE A 138 -11.56 -11.20 -26.62
C ILE A 138 -10.43 -12.02 -25.98
N THR A 139 -9.95 -11.63 -24.79
CA THR A 139 -8.81 -12.30 -24.14
C THR A 139 -9.22 -13.25 -23.01
N LEU A 140 -10.34 -12.97 -22.33
CA LEU A 140 -10.77 -13.74 -21.16
C LEU A 140 -11.92 -14.68 -21.54
N SER A 141 -11.77 -15.96 -21.21
CA SER A 141 -12.82 -16.96 -21.39
C SER A 141 -13.92 -16.79 -20.33
N MET A 142 -15.11 -16.38 -20.75
CA MET A 142 -16.29 -16.20 -19.88
C MET A 142 -17.59 -16.38 -20.67
N SER A 143 -18.68 -16.71 -19.97
CA SER A 143 -20.02 -16.79 -20.57
C SER A 143 -20.49 -15.41 -21.06
N ASP A 144 -21.49 -15.41 -21.95
CA ASP A 144 -22.03 -14.17 -22.51
C ASP A 144 -22.70 -13.30 -21.43
N GLU A 145 -23.36 -13.91 -20.45
CA GLU A 145 -24.00 -13.21 -19.33
C GLU A 145 -22.96 -12.55 -18.41
N VAL A 146 -21.86 -13.26 -18.12
CA VAL A 146 -20.75 -12.71 -17.33
C VAL A 146 -20.09 -11.55 -18.07
N ARG A 147 -19.93 -11.66 -19.39
CA ARG A 147 -19.34 -10.61 -20.23
C ARG A 147 -20.20 -9.36 -20.27
N GLU A 148 -21.52 -9.51 -20.46
CA GLU A 148 -22.46 -8.40 -20.45
C GLU A 148 -22.47 -7.72 -19.07
N GLY A 149 -22.56 -8.52 -18.00
CA GLY A 149 -22.54 -8.02 -16.65
C GLY A 149 -21.24 -7.29 -16.29
N MET A 150 -20.08 -7.85 -16.65
CA MET A 150 -18.78 -7.22 -16.46
C MET A 150 -18.70 -5.88 -17.20
N SER A 151 -19.16 -5.84 -18.46
CA SER A 151 -19.17 -4.62 -19.27
C SER A 151 -20.04 -3.53 -18.62
N ARG A 152 -21.20 -3.92 -18.10
CA ARG A 152 -22.13 -3.02 -17.40
C ARG A 152 -21.54 -2.50 -16.09
N TYR A 153 -20.93 -3.39 -15.30
CA TYR A 153 -20.22 -3.02 -14.08
C TYR A 153 -19.13 -1.99 -14.38
N LEU A 154 -18.22 -2.31 -15.30
CA LEU A 154 -17.07 -1.47 -15.66
C LEU A 154 -17.49 -0.08 -16.16
N THR A 155 -18.54 -0.03 -17.00
CA THR A 155 -19.05 1.23 -17.56
C THR A 155 -19.60 2.17 -16.48
N ILE A 156 -20.24 1.62 -15.45
CA ILE A 156 -20.80 2.43 -14.36
C ILE A 156 -19.71 2.80 -13.35
N VAL A 157 -18.94 1.82 -12.89
CA VAL A 157 -17.95 2.03 -11.83
C VAL A 157 -16.82 2.94 -12.30
N CYS A 158 -16.46 2.97 -13.59
CA CYS A 158 -15.38 3.81 -14.09
C CYS A 158 -15.64 5.31 -13.91
N ILE A 159 -16.91 5.73 -13.73
CA ILE A 159 -17.28 7.11 -13.39
C ILE A 159 -16.64 7.53 -12.06
N SER A 160 -16.33 6.58 -11.17
CA SER A 160 -15.63 6.82 -9.92
C SER A 160 -14.14 7.12 -10.08
N ALA A 161 -13.53 6.81 -11.23
CA ALA A 161 -12.08 6.88 -11.42
C ALA A 161 -11.48 8.27 -11.12
N PRO A 162 -12.08 9.41 -11.55
CA PRO A 162 -11.61 10.73 -11.15
C PRO A 162 -11.65 10.95 -9.63
N ALA A 163 -12.71 10.50 -8.95
CA ALA A 163 -12.79 10.62 -7.50
C ALA A 163 -11.70 9.77 -6.82
N ILE A 164 -11.48 8.54 -7.29
CA ILE A 164 -10.45 7.64 -6.75
C ILE A 164 -9.05 8.25 -6.89
N THR A 165 -8.68 8.72 -8.08
CA THR A 165 -7.34 9.27 -8.32
C THR A 165 -7.11 10.57 -7.54
N ILE A 166 -8.13 11.44 -7.43
CA ILE A 166 -8.04 12.65 -6.60
C ILE A 166 -7.91 12.27 -5.11
N ASN A 167 -8.69 11.28 -4.64
CA ASN A 167 -8.58 10.78 -3.27
C ASN A 167 -7.18 10.22 -2.98
N MET A 168 -6.53 9.53 -3.93
CA MET A 168 -5.14 9.08 -3.77
C MET A 168 -4.18 10.26 -3.56
N VAL A 169 -4.35 11.36 -4.31
CA VAL A 169 -3.55 12.58 -4.13
C VAL A 169 -3.81 13.23 -2.77
N ILE A 170 -5.08 13.37 -2.38
CA ILE A 170 -5.46 13.93 -1.08
C ILE A 170 -4.85 13.12 0.05
N MET A 171 -4.95 11.80 -0.01
CA MET A 171 -4.32 10.89 0.94
C MET A 171 -2.80 11.08 0.97
N GLY A 172 -2.17 11.21 -0.20
CA GLY A 172 -0.74 11.47 -0.29
C GLY A 172 -0.31 12.78 0.37
N VAL A 173 -1.05 13.87 0.14
CA VAL A 173 -0.81 15.15 0.82
C VAL A 173 -1.00 15.01 2.33
N MET A 174 -2.07 14.36 2.78
CA MET A 174 -2.37 14.20 4.20
C MET A 174 -1.32 13.35 4.93
N PHE A 175 -0.84 12.27 4.31
CA PHE A 175 0.28 11.51 4.84
C PHE A 175 1.55 12.37 4.91
N GLY A 176 1.88 13.09 3.84
CA GLY A 176 3.08 13.93 3.80
C GLY A 176 3.05 15.06 4.83
N LEU A 177 1.86 15.63 5.09
CA LEU A 177 1.61 16.62 6.14
C LEU A 177 1.33 16.02 7.53
N GLN A 178 1.35 14.68 7.64
CA GLN A 178 1.10 13.93 8.88
C GLN A 178 -0.27 14.22 9.53
N ARG A 179 -1.28 14.49 8.69
CA ARG A 179 -2.69 14.73 9.07
C ARG A 179 -3.50 13.43 9.08
N ILE A 180 -3.03 12.45 9.85
CA ILE A 180 -3.54 11.07 9.84
C ILE A 180 -5.03 10.95 10.18
N GLY A 181 -5.55 11.84 11.05
CA GLY A 181 -6.99 11.86 11.34
C GLY A 181 -7.84 12.05 10.08
N ALA A 182 -7.40 12.89 9.13
CA ALA A 182 -8.11 13.10 7.88
C ALA A 182 -8.07 11.89 6.96
N THR A 183 -6.91 11.21 6.92
CA THR A 183 -6.71 9.94 6.21
C THR A 183 -7.65 8.85 6.74
N VAL A 184 -7.81 8.73 8.05
CA VAL A 184 -8.70 7.73 8.67
C VAL A 184 -10.16 8.05 8.40
N ILE A 185 -10.55 9.32 8.54
CA ILE A 185 -11.91 9.78 8.20
C ILE A 185 -12.24 9.42 6.75
N GLN A 186 -11.32 9.66 5.82
CA GLN A 186 -11.50 9.29 4.42
C GLN A 186 -11.84 7.82 4.24
N LEU A 187 -10.99 6.94 4.79
CA LEU A 187 -11.09 5.52 4.57
C LEU A 187 -12.38 4.96 5.19
N ILE A 188 -12.71 5.40 6.40
CA ILE A 188 -13.97 5.04 7.06
C ILE A 188 -15.18 5.55 6.28
N THR A 189 -15.15 6.79 5.78
CA THR A 189 -16.25 7.37 4.99
C THR A 189 -16.49 6.58 3.71
N VAL A 190 -15.44 6.32 2.93
CA VAL A 190 -15.56 5.53 1.69
C VAL A 190 -16.08 4.13 2.00
N ASN A 191 -15.46 3.41 2.93
CA ASN A 191 -15.84 2.03 3.23
C ASN A 191 -17.26 1.91 3.80
N SER A 192 -17.65 2.81 4.71
CA SER A 192 -18.99 2.79 5.31
C SER A 192 -20.07 3.16 4.31
N ILE A 193 -19.84 4.17 3.46
CA ILE A 193 -20.82 4.56 2.44
C ILE A 193 -20.93 3.49 1.36
N ASN A 194 -19.83 2.81 1.04
CA ASN A 194 -19.85 1.67 0.13
C ASN A 194 -20.74 0.54 0.70
N ILE A 195 -20.48 0.10 1.94
CA ILE A 195 -21.26 -0.94 2.63
C ILE A 195 -22.75 -0.57 2.70
N ILE A 196 -23.06 0.64 3.18
CA ILE A 196 -24.44 1.13 3.30
C ILE A 196 -25.09 1.24 1.92
N GLY A 197 -24.35 1.73 0.93
CA GLY A 197 -24.80 1.86 -0.46
C GLY A 197 -25.14 0.51 -1.07
N ASN A 198 -24.32 -0.53 -0.86
CA ASN A 198 -24.62 -1.88 -1.30
C ASN A 198 -25.91 -2.40 -0.69
N ILE A 199 -26.09 -2.23 0.62
CA ILE A 199 -27.32 -2.67 1.30
C ILE A 199 -28.55 -1.95 0.73
N ILE A 200 -28.50 -0.63 0.58
CA ILE A 200 -29.64 0.15 0.11
C ILE A 200 -29.94 -0.09 -1.36
N LEU A 201 -28.93 -0.03 -2.23
CA LEU A 201 -29.14 -0.11 -3.68
C LEU A 201 -29.46 -1.54 -4.12
N VAL A 202 -28.78 -2.54 -3.54
CA VAL A 202 -28.99 -3.94 -3.92
C VAL A 202 -30.23 -4.51 -3.24
N TYR A 203 -30.29 -4.50 -1.90
CA TYR A 203 -31.43 -5.09 -1.18
C TYR A 203 -32.65 -4.15 -1.12
N GLY A 204 -32.44 -2.85 -0.89
CA GLY A 204 -33.53 -1.90 -0.73
C GLY A 204 -34.23 -1.53 -2.05
N LEU A 205 -33.46 -1.34 -3.12
CA LEU A 205 -33.98 -0.92 -4.43
C LEU A 205 -34.02 -2.05 -5.47
N GLY A 206 -33.56 -3.26 -5.12
CA GLY A 206 -33.56 -4.42 -6.02
C GLY A 206 -32.60 -4.29 -7.21
N MET A 207 -31.62 -3.37 -7.14
CA MET A 207 -30.62 -3.24 -8.20
C MET A 207 -29.65 -4.42 -8.13
N ARG A 208 -29.07 -4.82 -9.26
CA ARG A 208 -28.13 -5.94 -9.32
C ARG A 208 -26.71 -5.40 -9.45
N ILE A 209 -26.06 -5.63 -10.59
CA ILE A 209 -24.69 -5.19 -10.88
C ILE A 209 -24.55 -3.66 -10.78
N GLU A 210 -25.57 -2.95 -11.25
CA GLU A 210 -25.61 -1.49 -11.26
C GLU A 210 -25.60 -0.93 -9.85
N GLY A 211 -26.27 -1.60 -8.90
CA GLY A 211 -26.30 -1.21 -7.49
C GLY A 211 -24.90 -1.24 -6.87
N VAL A 212 -24.16 -2.33 -7.09
CA VAL A 212 -22.79 -2.49 -6.56
C VAL A 212 -21.83 -1.47 -7.18
N ALA A 213 -21.91 -1.27 -8.50
CA ALA A 213 -21.09 -0.29 -9.20
C ALA A 213 -21.37 1.16 -8.74
N LEU A 214 -22.65 1.51 -8.55
CA LEU A 214 -23.06 2.83 -8.05
C LEU A 214 -22.69 3.04 -6.58
N ALA A 215 -22.83 2.04 -5.72
CA ALA A 215 -22.41 2.10 -4.33
C ALA A 215 -20.92 2.47 -4.23
N THR A 216 -20.10 1.82 -5.05
CA THR A 216 -18.66 2.12 -5.19
C THR A 216 -18.44 3.56 -5.67
N ALA A 217 -19.11 3.99 -6.73
CA ALA A 217 -18.94 5.34 -7.25
C ALA A 217 -19.35 6.43 -6.25
N ILE A 218 -20.52 6.29 -5.63
CA ILE A 218 -21.03 7.21 -4.62
C ILE A 218 -20.04 7.28 -3.45
N SER A 219 -19.53 6.14 -2.97
CA SER A 219 -18.62 6.11 -1.84
C SER A 219 -17.34 6.92 -2.06
N HIS A 220 -16.74 6.85 -3.25
CA HIS A 220 -15.52 7.59 -3.57
C HIS A 220 -15.77 9.09 -3.75
N TYR A 221 -16.91 9.47 -4.36
CA TYR A 221 -17.29 10.88 -4.44
C TYR A 221 -17.63 11.46 -3.06
N SER A 222 -18.30 10.69 -2.19
CA SER A 222 -18.55 11.11 -0.81
C SER A 222 -17.26 11.28 -0.02
N GLY A 223 -16.30 10.35 -0.15
CA GLY A 223 -14.97 10.53 0.42
C GLY A 223 -14.31 11.80 -0.06
N LEU A 224 -14.32 12.04 -1.38
CA LEU A 224 -13.75 13.26 -1.97
C LEU A 224 -14.40 14.53 -1.40
N LEU A 225 -15.73 14.56 -1.30
CA LEU A 225 -16.47 15.70 -0.74
C LEU A 225 -16.12 15.96 0.73
N VAL A 226 -15.88 14.91 1.51
CA VAL A 226 -15.49 15.04 2.93
C VAL A 226 -14.05 15.52 3.09
N THR A 227 -13.10 15.02 2.31
CA THR A 227 -11.68 15.32 2.51
C THR A 227 -11.12 16.46 1.70
N LEU A 228 -11.76 16.86 0.61
CA LEU A 228 -11.33 18.04 -0.16
C LEU A 228 -11.27 19.31 0.72
N PRO A 229 -12.27 19.64 1.56
CA PRO A 229 -12.16 20.74 2.51
C PRO A 229 -11.00 20.54 3.51
N MET A 230 -10.79 19.31 3.98
CA MET A 230 -9.74 19.01 4.95
C MET A 230 -8.34 19.28 4.37
N VAL A 231 -8.07 18.88 3.12
CA VAL A 231 -6.76 19.10 2.49
C VAL A 231 -6.51 20.57 2.22
N ILE A 232 -7.56 21.28 1.79
CA ILE A 232 -7.53 22.74 1.62
C ILE A 232 -7.19 23.43 2.94
N ILE A 233 -7.84 23.05 4.04
CA ILE A 233 -7.55 23.60 5.38
C ILE A 233 -6.11 23.24 5.82
N ALA A 234 -5.66 22.01 5.59
CA ALA A 234 -4.32 21.57 5.95
C ALA A 234 -3.23 22.38 5.24
N ILE A 235 -3.41 22.65 3.93
CA ILE A 235 -2.48 23.45 3.13
C ILE A 235 -2.56 24.94 3.55
N LYS A 236 -3.76 25.49 3.75
CA LYS A 236 -3.95 26.89 4.19
C LYS A 236 -3.22 27.24 5.48
N ARG A 237 -3.05 26.26 6.39
CA ARG A 237 -2.31 26.44 7.65
C ARG A 237 -0.79 26.57 7.46
N ILE A 238 -0.28 26.24 6.27
CA ILE A 238 1.16 26.24 5.95
C ILE A 238 1.48 27.36 4.95
N THR A 239 0.62 27.58 3.96
CA THR A 239 0.77 28.62 2.94
C THR A 239 -0.59 29.17 2.51
N PRO A 240 -0.70 30.45 2.13
CA PRO A 240 -1.92 30.94 1.47
C PRO A 240 -2.20 30.13 0.20
N LEU A 241 -3.47 29.82 -0.04
CA LEU A 241 -3.86 29.21 -1.31
C LEU A 241 -3.82 30.27 -2.40
N SER A 242 -3.16 29.92 -3.49
CA SER A 242 -3.16 30.67 -4.74
C SER A 242 -3.36 29.71 -5.91
N PHE A 243 -3.97 30.22 -6.97
CA PHE A 243 -3.94 29.54 -8.26
C PHE A 243 -2.55 29.72 -8.86
N LEU A 244 -1.85 28.61 -9.07
CA LEU A 244 -0.55 28.63 -9.73
C LEU A 244 -0.74 28.62 -11.24
N SER A 245 0.13 29.33 -11.96
CA SER A 245 0.10 29.28 -13.42
C SER A 245 0.43 27.87 -13.92
N LEU A 246 -0.16 27.48 -15.05
CA LEU A 246 0.11 26.18 -15.67
C LEU A 246 1.61 25.95 -15.91
N ASN A 247 2.37 27.01 -16.21
CA ASN A 247 3.82 26.92 -16.43
C ASN A 247 4.59 26.47 -15.17
N VAL A 248 4.12 26.83 -13.97
CA VAL A 248 4.72 26.39 -12.70
C VAL A 248 4.34 24.95 -12.39
N ILE A 249 3.08 24.59 -12.61
CA ILE A 249 2.55 23.25 -12.35
C ILE A 249 3.20 22.24 -13.32
N MET A 250 3.14 22.55 -14.61
CA MET A 250 3.61 21.76 -15.76
C MET A 250 5.07 22.03 -16.13
N ASN A 251 5.86 22.58 -15.21
CA ASN A 251 7.30 22.70 -15.41
C ASN A 251 7.88 21.33 -15.81
N LEU A 252 8.56 21.27 -16.96
CA LEU A 252 8.95 20.02 -17.61
C LEU A 252 9.85 19.15 -16.73
N ASP A 253 10.86 19.74 -16.07
CA ASP A 253 11.79 19.01 -15.21
C ASP A 253 11.10 18.47 -13.95
N ALA A 254 10.20 19.27 -13.38
CA ALA A 254 9.43 18.85 -12.21
C ALA A 254 8.38 17.76 -12.56
N MET A 255 7.73 17.86 -13.72
CA MET A 255 6.89 16.80 -14.29
C MET A 255 7.67 15.52 -14.52
N ARG A 256 8.84 15.61 -15.16
CA ARG A 256 9.70 14.46 -15.43
C ARG A 256 10.13 13.76 -14.15
N ARG A 257 10.44 14.50 -13.08
CA ARG A 257 10.73 13.92 -11.76
C ARG A 257 9.51 13.24 -11.14
N TYR A 258 8.35 13.88 -11.17
CA TYR A 258 7.12 13.33 -10.60
C TYR A 258 6.65 12.06 -11.33
N LEU A 259 6.54 12.13 -12.66
CA LEU A 259 6.13 11.00 -13.49
C LEU A 259 7.21 9.92 -13.57
N GLY A 260 8.49 10.28 -13.49
CA GLY A 260 9.59 9.32 -13.39
C GLY A 260 9.53 8.49 -12.12
N LEU A 261 9.31 9.14 -10.96
CA LEU A 261 9.02 8.45 -9.71
C LEU A 261 7.77 7.57 -9.83
N GLY A 262 6.71 8.11 -10.45
CA GLY A 262 5.47 7.38 -10.71
C GLY A 262 5.70 6.09 -11.49
N PHE A 263 6.41 6.17 -12.61
CA PHE A 263 6.76 5.04 -13.46
C PHE A 263 7.57 3.97 -12.71
N ASP A 264 8.57 4.39 -11.93
CA ASP A 264 9.38 3.47 -11.13
C ASP A 264 8.54 2.73 -10.08
N LEU A 265 7.63 3.44 -9.40
CA LEU A 265 6.72 2.87 -8.41
C LEU A 265 5.68 1.94 -9.06
N THR A 266 5.16 2.31 -10.22
CA THR A 266 4.24 1.47 -10.99
C THR A 266 4.91 0.15 -11.38
N ILE A 267 6.13 0.16 -11.94
CA ILE A 267 6.84 -1.09 -12.26
C ILE A 267 7.00 -1.96 -11.01
N ARG A 268 7.40 -1.36 -9.88
CA ARG A 268 7.55 -2.06 -8.62
C ARG A 268 6.23 -2.71 -8.16
N THR A 269 5.11 -1.98 -8.19
CA THR A 269 3.80 -2.53 -7.82
C THR A 269 3.33 -3.60 -8.80
N SER A 270 3.51 -3.40 -10.11
CA SER A 270 3.17 -4.42 -11.13
C SER A 270 3.96 -5.70 -10.92
N CYS A 271 5.24 -5.63 -10.57
CA CYS A 271 6.04 -6.81 -10.26
C CYS A 271 5.50 -7.58 -9.04
N ILE A 272 4.98 -6.88 -8.02
CA ILE A 272 4.40 -7.53 -6.83
C ILE A 272 3.15 -8.29 -7.25
N ILE A 273 2.21 -7.62 -7.93
CA ILE A 273 0.96 -8.23 -8.41
C ILE A 273 1.23 -9.41 -9.33
N LEU A 274 2.16 -9.26 -10.28
CA LEU A 274 2.55 -10.35 -11.17
C LEU A 274 3.15 -11.53 -10.42
N SER A 275 3.95 -11.29 -9.37
CA SER A 275 4.52 -12.37 -8.56
C SER A 275 3.43 -13.15 -7.81
N GLU A 276 2.41 -12.46 -7.28
CA GLU A 276 1.26 -13.09 -6.62
C GLU A 276 0.44 -13.93 -7.62
N LEU A 277 0.17 -13.39 -8.82
CA LEU A 277 -0.49 -14.13 -9.89
C LEU A 277 0.30 -15.36 -10.33
N ILE A 278 1.63 -15.25 -10.40
CA ILE A 278 2.51 -16.37 -10.74
C ILE A 278 2.48 -17.46 -9.67
N VAL A 279 2.43 -17.09 -8.38
CA VAL A 279 2.26 -18.06 -7.28
C VAL A 279 0.93 -18.81 -7.41
N LEU A 280 -0.18 -18.09 -7.64
CA LEU A 280 -1.49 -18.70 -7.84
C LEU A 280 -1.51 -19.64 -9.06
N ASN A 281 -0.93 -19.20 -10.17
CA ASN A 281 -0.86 -20.00 -11.39
C ASN A 281 0.02 -21.25 -11.21
N ALA A 282 1.13 -21.14 -10.47
CA ALA A 282 1.97 -22.28 -10.14
C ALA A 282 1.24 -23.27 -9.23
N ALA A 283 0.43 -22.79 -8.27
CA ALA A 283 -0.38 -23.62 -7.41
C ALA A 283 -1.52 -24.33 -8.18
N SER A 284 -2.19 -23.65 -9.10
CA SER A 284 -3.24 -24.26 -9.95
C SER A 284 -2.68 -25.32 -10.90
N ALA A 285 -1.41 -25.20 -11.30
CA ALA A 285 -0.76 -26.22 -12.12
C ALA A 285 -0.47 -27.52 -11.34
N ILE A 286 -0.52 -27.50 -10.00
CA ILE A 286 -0.44 -28.71 -9.16
C ILE A 286 -1.81 -29.38 -9.12
N ASP A 287 -2.79 -28.71 -8.50
CA ASP A 287 -4.18 -29.17 -8.36
C ASP A 287 -5.08 -28.02 -7.84
N ASP A 288 -6.40 -28.20 -7.94
CA ASP A 288 -7.39 -27.21 -7.47
C ASP A 288 -7.33 -26.98 -5.95
N VAL A 289 -6.96 -28.01 -5.18
CA VAL A 289 -6.83 -27.94 -3.71
C VAL A 289 -5.66 -27.01 -3.33
N SER A 290 -4.56 -27.05 -4.07
CA SER A 290 -3.38 -26.20 -3.90
C SER A 290 -3.67 -24.75 -4.27
N LEU A 291 -4.46 -24.54 -5.33
CA LEU A 291 -4.96 -23.22 -5.68
C LEU A 291 -5.81 -22.66 -4.53
N ALA A 292 -6.77 -23.44 -4.01
CA ALA A 292 -7.62 -23.02 -2.89
C ALA A 292 -6.80 -22.72 -1.62
N ALA A 293 -5.85 -23.58 -1.25
CA ALA A 293 -4.95 -23.36 -0.13
C ALA A 293 -4.09 -22.10 -0.32
N SER A 294 -3.65 -21.82 -1.55
CA SER A 294 -2.87 -20.60 -1.85
C SER A 294 -3.73 -19.34 -1.77
N GLN A 295 -5.00 -19.40 -2.15
CA GLN A 295 -5.93 -18.27 -1.95
C GLN A 295 -6.08 -17.95 -0.45
N ILE A 296 -6.24 -18.98 0.40
CA ILE A 296 -6.24 -18.81 1.86
C ILE A 296 -4.90 -18.22 2.33
N GLY A 297 -3.79 -18.71 1.80
CA GLY A 297 -2.46 -18.17 2.08
C GLY A 297 -2.33 -16.68 1.75
N PHE A 298 -2.91 -16.20 0.64
CA PHE A 298 -2.93 -14.78 0.30
C PHE A 298 -3.85 -13.95 1.18
N VAL A 299 -4.96 -14.50 1.67
CA VAL A 299 -5.80 -13.85 2.68
C VAL A 299 -5.03 -13.67 4.00
N ILE A 300 -4.31 -14.70 4.44
CA ILE A 300 -3.42 -14.63 5.60
C ILE A 300 -2.31 -13.60 5.34
N PHE A 301 -1.68 -13.62 4.16
CA PHE A 301 -0.66 -12.65 3.77
C PHE A 301 -1.18 -11.20 3.78
N ALA A 302 -2.40 -10.95 3.29
CA ALA A 302 -3.02 -9.62 3.36
C ALA A 302 -3.21 -9.17 4.83
N THR A 303 -3.58 -10.09 5.71
CA THR A 303 -3.68 -9.85 7.17
C THR A 303 -2.32 -9.51 7.78
N ILE A 304 -1.22 -10.00 7.19
CA ILE A 304 0.16 -9.61 7.53
C ILE A 304 0.51 -8.23 6.98
N ALA A 305 0.22 -7.99 5.70
CA ALA A 305 0.66 -6.81 4.96
C ALA A 305 0.01 -5.52 5.48
N TYR A 306 -1.31 -5.49 5.69
CA TYR A 306 -2.01 -4.25 6.05
C TYR A 306 -1.54 -3.61 7.37
N PRO A 307 -1.28 -4.37 8.45
CA PRO A 307 -0.72 -3.78 9.66
C PRO A 307 0.73 -3.33 9.53
N LEU A 308 1.57 -4.08 8.81
CA LEU A 308 2.97 -3.67 8.55
C LEU A 308 3.03 -2.39 7.71
N ASP A 309 2.11 -2.23 6.76
CA ASP A 309 1.93 -1.01 5.99
C ASP A 309 1.66 0.21 6.87
N GLY A 310 1.00 0.05 8.02
CA GLY A 310 0.79 1.15 8.96
C GLY A 310 2.11 1.77 9.45
N PHE A 311 3.12 0.95 9.71
CA PHE A 311 4.46 1.42 10.05
C PHE A 311 5.21 1.97 8.84
N ALA A 312 5.00 1.38 7.65
CA ALA A 312 5.54 1.91 6.40
C ALA A 312 5.06 3.34 6.13
N HIS A 313 3.77 3.65 6.31
CA HIS A 313 3.23 5.01 6.17
C HIS A 313 3.82 5.99 7.20
N ALA A 314 4.08 5.52 8.43
CA ALA A 314 4.75 6.34 9.43
C ALA A 314 6.20 6.63 9.04
N ALA A 315 6.94 5.61 8.58
CA ALA A 315 8.29 5.77 8.06
C ALA A 315 8.30 6.74 6.87
N GLU A 316 7.40 6.58 5.91
CA GLU A 316 7.23 7.43 4.71
C GLU A 316 7.16 8.92 5.05
N ALA A 317 6.26 9.30 5.94
CA ALA A 317 6.05 10.70 6.30
C ALA A 317 7.20 11.27 7.15
N LEU A 318 7.76 10.48 8.07
CA LEU A 318 8.81 10.94 8.99
C LEU A 318 10.18 11.01 8.32
N THR A 319 10.55 10.03 7.49
CA THR A 319 11.82 10.07 6.75
C THR A 319 11.79 11.16 5.69
N GLY A 320 10.67 11.33 4.98
CA GLY A 320 10.49 12.44 4.04
C GLY A 320 10.67 13.80 4.73
N SER A 321 10.08 13.97 5.92
CA SER A 321 10.27 15.20 6.71
C SER A 321 11.72 15.41 7.14
N ALA A 322 12.41 14.37 7.61
CA ALA A 322 13.82 14.45 8.00
C ALA A 322 14.74 14.80 6.82
N ILE A 323 14.45 14.24 5.64
CA ILE A 323 15.18 14.53 4.40
C ILE A 323 14.94 15.97 3.95
N GLY A 324 13.69 16.44 4.00
CA GLY A 324 13.35 17.84 3.73
C GLY A 324 14.10 18.82 4.63
N ARG A 325 14.27 18.46 5.91
CA ARG A 325 15.06 19.23 6.89
C ARG A 325 16.57 19.13 6.70
N ARG A 326 17.05 18.24 5.82
CA ARG A 326 18.45 17.82 5.72
C ARG A 326 19.05 17.41 7.07
N ASN A 327 18.25 16.73 7.89
CA ASN A 327 18.64 16.35 9.24
C ASN A 327 18.94 14.84 9.32
N LYS A 328 20.22 14.49 9.17
CA LYS A 328 20.72 13.12 9.21
C LYS A 328 20.48 12.42 10.55
N VAL A 329 20.57 13.15 11.67
CA VAL A 329 20.31 12.59 13.02
C VAL A 329 18.84 12.18 13.15
N MET A 330 17.92 13.09 12.80
CA MET A 330 16.48 12.83 12.80
C MET A 330 16.11 11.69 11.86
N PHE A 331 16.75 11.60 10.68
CA PHE A 331 16.56 10.50 9.75
C PHE A 331 16.96 9.15 10.38
N ASN A 332 18.16 9.07 10.98
CA ASN A 332 18.63 7.84 11.62
C ASN A 332 17.78 7.45 12.83
N HIS A 333 17.32 8.41 13.64
CA HIS A 333 16.38 8.15 14.73
C HIS A 333 15.04 7.63 14.22
N THR A 334 14.49 8.26 13.17
CA THR A 334 13.25 7.83 12.52
C THR A 334 13.38 6.41 12.01
N LEU A 335 14.43 6.12 11.24
CA LEU A 335 14.69 4.80 10.70
C LEU A 335 14.75 3.75 11.80
N ARG A 336 15.48 4.02 12.89
CA ARG A 336 15.63 3.09 14.01
C ARG A 336 14.32 2.83 14.74
N GLU A 337 13.59 3.88 15.13
CA GLU A 337 12.36 3.71 15.91
C GLU A 337 11.24 3.06 15.10
N THR A 338 11.05 3.48 13.85
CA THR A 338 10.03 2.89 12.97
C THR A 338 10.36 1.42 12.65
N THR A 339 11.62 1.10 12.35
CA THR A 339 12.05 -0.28 12.09
C THR A 339 11.89 -1.17 13.33
N ASN A 340 12.30 -0.70 14.51
CA ASN A 340 12.16 -1.47 15.75
C ASN A 340 10.69 -1.80 16.05
N LEU A 341 9.79 -0.82 15.89
CA LEU A 341 8.36 -1.03 16.11
C LEU A 341 7.75 -1.96 15.06
N ALA A 342 8.14 -1.83 13.78
CA ALA A 342 7.73 -2.75 12.73
C ALA A 342 8.18 -4.19 13.01
N ILE A 343 9.42 -4.38 13.48
CA ILE A 343 9.93 -5.71 13.88
C ILE A 343 9.12 -6.27 15.06
N ILE A 344 8.88 -5.49 16.11
CA ILE A 344 8.05 -5.91 17.25
C ILE A 344 6.66 -6.36 16.78
N MET A 345 6.02 -5.57 15.89
CA MET A 345 4.74 -5.93 15.31
C MET A 345 4.84 -7.23 14.52
N SER A 346 5.84 -7.39 13.66
CA SER A 346 6.01 -8.59 12.84
C SER A 346 6.19 -9.86 13.68
N VAL A 347 6.95 -9.78 14.78
CA VAL A 347 7.12 -10.90 15.72
C VAL A 347 5.79 -11.18 16.43
N GLY A 348 5.06 -10.15 16.86
CA GLY A 348 3.72 -10.31 17.43
C GLY A 348 2.76 -11.01 16.47
N MET A 349 2.77 -10.64 15.19
CA MET A 349 1.94 -11.27 14.15
C MET A 349 2.36 -12.73 13.90
N ALA A 350 3.66 -13.02 13.87
CA ALA A 350 4.15 -14.39 13.77
C ALA A 350 3.68 -15.26 14.94
N ILE A 351 3.74 -14.73 16.17
CA ILE A 351 3.23 -15.43 17.36
C ILE A 351 1.73 -15.65 17.26
N LEU A 352 0.95 -14.63 16.86
CA LEU A 352 -0.49 -14.76 16.70
C LEU A 352 -0.86 -15.82 15.64
N LEU A 353 -0.16 -15.85 14.50
CA LEU A 353 -0.37 -16.87 13.48
C LEU A 353 0.08 -18.26 13.94
N ALA A 354 1.13 -18.36 14.74
CA ALA A 354 1.55 -19.64 15.31
C ALA A 354 0.51 -20.22 16.29
N LEU A 355 -0.15 -19.35 17.06
CA LEU A 355 -1.16 -19.76 18.07
C LEU A 355 -2.55 -19.98 17.46
N PHE A 356 -2.94 -19.17 16.48
CA PHE A 356 -4.31 -19.11 15.97
C PHE A 356 -4.43 -19.44 14.48
N GLY A 357 -3.35 -19.80 13.79
CA GLY A 357 -3.33 -20.06 12.35
C GLY A 357 -4.31 -21.14 11.90
N ASP A 358 -4.45 -22.21 12.66
CA ASP A 358 -5.43 -23.29 12.45
C ASP A 358 -6.88 -22.74 12.49
N ALA A 359 -7.20 -21.95 13.52
CA ALA A 359 -8.50 -21.30 13.63
C ALA A 359 -8.78 -20.34 12.46
N PHE A 360 -7.77 -19.59 12.01
CA PHE A 360 -7.89 -18.75 10.82
C PHE A 360 -8.24 -19.56 9.57
N ILE A 361 -7.60 -20.72 9.36
CA ILE A 361 -7.90 -21.60 8.22
C ILE A 361 -9.33 -22.14 8.32
N HIS A 362 -9.74 -22.60 9.50
CA HIS A 362 -11.08 -23.15 9.73
C HIS A 362 -12.21 -22.12 9.64
N VAL A 363 -11.92 -20.84 9.84
CA VAL A 363 -12.87 -19.75 9.54
C VAL A 363 -13.10 -19.61 8.04
N MET A 364 -12.08 -19.87 7.21
CA MET A 364 -12.16 -19.68 5.76
C MET A 364 -12.70 -20.91 5.02
N THR A 365 -12.46 -22.11 5.55
CA THR A 365 -12.90 -23.35 4.91
C THR A 365 -13.13 -24.49 5.90
N SER A 366 -14.11 -25.33 5.58
CA SER A 366 -14.40 -26.59 6.27
C SER A 366 -14.04 -27.83 5.43
N ILE A 367 -13.50 -27.64 4.21
CA ILE A 367 -13.15 -28.73 3.31
C ILE A 367 -11.85 -29.41 3.80
N PRO A 368 -11.87 -30.69 4.22
CA PRO A 368 -10.73 -31.32 4.88
C PRO A 368 -9.42 -31.27 4.06
N GLU A 369 -9.49 -31.53 2.76
CA GLU A 369 -8.32 -31.52 1.88
C GLU A 369 -7.68 -30.13 1.76
N VAL A 370 -8.50 -29.07 1.73
CA VAL A 370 -8.01 -27.68 1.66
C VAL A 370 -7.41 -27.25 3.00
N VAL A 371 -8.01 -27.67 4.12
CA VAL A 371 -7.45 -27.44 5.46
C VAL A 371 -6.07 -28.09 5.58
N GLU A 372 -5.98 -29.38 5.23
CA GLU A 372 -4.71 -30.12 5.27
C GLU A 372 -3.64 -29.46 4.39
N ARG A 373 -3.99 -29.09 3.15
CA ARG A 373 -3.07 -28.41 2.24
C ARG A 373 -2.66 -27.02 2.74
N SER A 374 -3.56 -26.30 3.40
CA SER A 374 -3.27 -24.99 4.02
C SER A 374 -2.32 -25.13 5.22
N HIS A 375 -2.46 -26.20 6.01
CA HIS A 375 -1.54 -26.51 7.10
C HIS A 375 -0.11 -26.76 6.63
N GLN A 376 0.09 -27.28 5.42
CA GLN A 376 1.43 -27.47 4.86
C GLN A 376 2.18 -26.15 4.66
N ILE A 377 1.48 -25.07 4.27
CA ILE A 377 2.10 -23.75 4.02
C ILE A 377 2.09 -22.84 5.25
N LEU A 378 1.27 -23.15 6.27
CA LEU A 378 1.12 -22.34 7.47
C LEU A 378 2.46 -22.02 8.17
N PRO A 379 3.43 -22.95 8.34
CA PRO A 379 4.71 -22.61 8.95
C PRO A 379 5.48 -21.52 8.21
N ILE A 380 5.39 -21.49 6.88
CA ILE A 380 6.00 -20.44 6.06
C ILE A 380 5.30 -19.10 6.33
N LEU A 381 3.96 -19.11 6.36
CA LEU A 381 3.15 -17.93 6.64
C LEU A 381 3.37 -17.38 8.05
N VAL A 382 3.66 -18.24 9.04
CA VAL A 382 4.03 -17.83 10.41
C VAL A 382 5.36 -17.07 10.43
N ILE A 383 6.34 -17.49 9.63
CA ILE A 383 7.67 -16.87 9.56
C ILE A 383 7.66 -15.62 8.68
N MET A 384 6.74 -15.57 7.71
CA MET A 384 6.67 -14.52 6.68
C MET A 384 6.62 -13.08 7.20
N PRO A 385 5.91 -12.70 8.29
CA PRO A 385 5.95 -11.35 8.83
C PRO A 385 7.37 -10.90 9.16
N VAL A 386 8.16 -11.76 9.79
CA VAL A 386 9.52 -11.46 10.24
C VAL A 386 10.47 -11.32 9.06
N VAL A 387 10.30 -12.13 8.02
CA VAL A 387 11.12 -12.06 6.80
C VAL A 387 10.77 -10.84 5.95
N SER A 388 9.47 -10.53 5.83
CA SER A 388 8.97 -9.47 4.95
C SER A 388 8.99 -8.07 5.57
N VAL A 389 9.08 -7.94 6.90
CA VAL A 389 9.01 -6.65 7.62
C VAL A 389 9.96 -5.60 7.06
N ILE A 390 11.18 -5.99 6.70
CA ILE A 390 12.16 -5.06 6.15
C ILE A 390 11.72 -4.55 4.78
N ALA A 391 11.06 -5.37 3.95
CA ALA A 391 10.55 -4.92 2.65
C ALA A 391 9.49 -3.82 2.81
N PHE A 392 8.51 -4.02 3.70
CA PHE A 392 7.48 -3.02 4.01
C PHE A 392 8.08 -1.75 4.62
N GLN A 393 8.94 -1.91 5.62
CA GLN A 393 9.61 -0.80 6.28
C GLN A 393 10.45 0.02 5.31
N MET A 394 11.21 -0.64 4.42
CA MET A 394 12.02 0.04 3.41
C MET A 394 11.18 0.71 2.33
N ASP A 395 10.00 0.20 1.99
CA ASP A 395 9.12 0.93 1.08
C ASP A 395 8.77 2.30 1.64
N GLY A 396 8.37 2.36 2.91
CA GLY A 396 8.11 3.62 3.58
C GLY A 396 9.31 4.56 3.50
N VAL A 397 10.48 4.07 3.91
CA VAL A 397 11.72 4.87 3.91
C VAL A 397 12.07 5.42 2.51
N PHE A 398 12.04 4.57 1.48
CA PHE A 398 12.44 4.93 0.11
C PHE A 398 11.39 5.77 -0.62
N VAL A 399 10.10 5.58 -0.33
CA VAL A 399 9.04 6.48 -0.83
C VAL A 399 9.20 7.86 -0.19
N GLY A 400 9.43 7.94 1.11
CA GLY A 400 9.72 9.19 1.81
C GLY A 400 10.97 9.90 1.24
N ALA A 401 11.98 9.12 0.84
CA ALA A 401 13.18 9.60 0.15
C ALA A 401 13.00 9.90 -1.34
N THR A 402 11.81 9.63 -1.92
CA THR A 402 11.53 9.75 -3.36
C THR A 402 12.49 8.95 -4.26
N MET A 403 13.08 7.87 -3.74
CA MET A 403 14.08 7.04 -4.43
C MET A 403 13.43 5.84 -5.14
N GLY A 404 12.48 6.13 -6.05
CA GLY A 404 11.73 5.11 -6.79
C GLY A 404 12.60 4.16 -7.61
N ARG A 405 13.71 4.64 -8.17
CA ARG A 405 14.65 3.80 -8.96
C ARG A 405 15.23 2.66 -8.13
N ASP A 406 15.61 2.92 -6.89
CA ASP A 406 16.15 1.90 -5.98
C ASP A 406 15.06 0.87 -5.64
N MET A 407 13.82 1.32 -5.39
CA MET A 407 12.66 0.44 -5.18
C MET A 407 12.37 -0.46 -6.38
N ARG A 408 12.34 0.14 -7.58
CA ARG A 408 12.14 -0.58 -8.84
C ARG A 408 13.23 -1.63 -9.05
N ASN A 409 14.50 -1.23 -8.94
CA ASN A 409 15.62 -2.13 -9.20
C ASN A 409 15.71 -3.26 -8.16
N ALA A 410 15.42 -2.98 -6.88
CA ALA A 410 15.33 -4.00 -5.84
C ALA A 410 14.22 -5.01 -6.15
N MET A 411 13.04 -4.55 -6.56
CA MET A 411 11.94 -5.44 -6.93
C MET A 411 12.25 -6.27 -8.18
N LEU A 412 12.79 -5.65 -9.23
CA LEU A 412 13.18 -6.36 -10.47
C LEU A 412 14.23 -7.44 -10.19
N LEU A 413 15.26 -7.12 -9.41
CA LEU A 413 16.26 -8.11 -8.98
C LEU A 413 15.60 -9.25 -8.20
N SER A 414 14.65 -8.92 -7.32
CA SER A 414 13.93 -9.93 -6.54
C SER A 414 13.11 -10.86 -7.46
N VAL A 415 12.40 -10.32 -8.47
CA VAL A 415 11.66 -11.12 -9.46
C VAL A 415 12.60 -12.01 -10.28
N ILE A 416 13.74 -11.48 -10.73
CA ILE A 416 14.73 -12.24 -11.51
C ILE A 416 15.24 -13.46 -10.75
N VAL A 417 15.42 -13.34 -9.43
CA VAL A 417 15.81 -14.47 -8.57
C VAL A 417 14.62 -15.38 -8.25
N PHE A 418 13.44 -14.80 -8.01
CA PHE A 418 12.22 -15.51 -7.68
C PHE A 418 11.78 -16.49 -8.77
N LEU A 419 11.80 -16.11 -10.05
CA LEU A 419 11.31 -16.97 -11.15
C LEU A 419 12.02 -18.33 -11.26
N PRO A 420 13.37 -18.41 -11.36
CA PRO A 420 14.05 -19.69 -11.40
C PRO A 420 13.94 -20.44 -10.07
N LEU A 421 13.93 -19.73 -8.94
CA LEU A 421 13.79 -20.33 -7.63
C LEU A 421 12.41 -20.99 -7.46
N LEU A 422 11.35 -20.32 -7.89
CA LEU A 422 9.99 -20.83 -7.92
C LEU A 422 9.92 -22.13 -8.72
N TYR A 423 10.47 -22.12 -9.94
CA TYR A 423 10.46 -23.30 -10.81
C TYR A 423 11.16 -24.49 -10.15
N VAL A 424 12.37 -24.28 -9.63
CA VAL A 424 13.15 -25.33 -8.96
C VAL A 424 12.40 -25.81 -7.71
N MET A 425 12.07 -24.92 -6.78
CA MET A 425 11.44 -25.31 -5.51
C MET A 425 10.07 -25.96 -5.71
N ASN A 426 9.30 -25.57 -6.72
CA ASN A 426 8.05 -26.25 -7.07
C ASN A 426 8.29 -27.71 -7.45
N ILE A 427 9.33 -28.03 -8.23
CA ILE A 427 9.64 -29.42 -8.60
C ILE A 427 10.02 -30.26 -7.38
N TRP A 428 10.81 -29.72 -6.46
CA TRP A 428 11.34 -30.49 -5.32
C TRP A 428 10.40 -30.56 -4.12
N LEU A 429 9.61 -29.51 -3.87
CA LEU A 429 8.84 -29.32 -2.63
C LEU A 429 7.35 -29.03 -2.90
N GLY A 430 6.91 -29.01 -4.16
CA GLY A 430 5.54 -28.69 -4.56
C GLY A 430 5.10 -27.33 -4.02
N LEU A 431 3.91 -27.31 -3.42
CA LEU A 431 3.29 -26.08 -2.90
C LEU A 431 4.13 -25.38 -1.82
N ILE A 432 4.80 -26.13 -0.94
CA ILE A 432 5.71 -25.59 0.07
C ILE A 432 6.84 -24.82 -0.63
N GLY A 433 7.39 -25.38 -1.71
CA GLY A 433 8.43 -24.75 -2.51
C GLY A 433 7.99 -23.44 -3.15
N ILE A 434 6.75 -23.39 -3.66
CA ILE A 434 6.15 -22.17 -4.22
C ILE A 434 6.13 -21.04 -3.19
N TRP A 435 5.61 -21.33 -1.99
CA TRP A 435 5.49 -20.34 -0.92
C TRP A 435 6.84 -19.93 -0.32
N LEU A 436 7.81 -20.85 -0.26
CA LEU A 436 9.19 -20.52 0.12
C LEU A 436 9.84 -19.56 -0.89
N ALA A 437 9.67 -19.79 -2.19
CA ALA A 437 10.16 -18.88 -3.21
C ALA A 437 9.54 -17.47 -3.07
N PHE A 438 8.24 -17.40 -2.80
CA PHE A 438 7.55 -16.12 -2.54
C PHE A 438 8.04 -15.42 -1.26
N MET A 439 8.27 -16.15 -0.17
CA MET A 439 8.86 -15.57 1.04
C MET A 439 10.29 -15.04 0.78
N ILE A 440 11.08 -15.75 -0.02
CA ILE A 440 12.43 -15.33 -0.41
C ILE A 440 12.38 -14.07 -1.29
N LEU A 441 11.43 -13.95 -2.21
CA LEU A 441 11.17 -12.72 -2.97
C LEU A 441 11.00 -11.51 -2.03
N LEU A 442 10.16 -11.64 -1.00
CA LEU A 442 9.91 -10.59 -0.02
C LEU A 442 11.17 -10.26 0.80
N GLY A 443 11.88 -11.28 1.29
CA GLY A 443 13.12 -11.10 2.05
C GLY A 443 14.23 -10.44 1.22
N LEU A 444 14.42 -10.88 -0.02
CA LEU A 444 15.43 -10.32 -0.94
C LEU A 444 15.15 -8.87 -1.27
N ARG A 445 13.87 -8.49 -1.48
CA ARG A 445 13.48 -7.09 -1.65
C ARG A 445 13.84 -6.24 -0.43
N GLY A 446 13.56 -6.73 0.77
CA GLY A 446 13.93 -6.05 2.01
C GLY A 446 15.44 -5.88 2.15
N ALA A 447 16.20 -6.96 1.94
CA ALA A 447 17.65 -6.95 2.06
C ALA A 447 18.33 -6.02 1.05
N THR A 448 17.89 -6.05 -0.21
CA THR A 448 18.46 -5.22 -1.28
C THR A 448 18.22 -3.72 -1.05
N LEU A 449 17.05 -3.34 -0.54
CA LEU A 449 16.78 -1.95 -0.14
C LEU A 449 17.56 -1.55 1.10
N TRP A 450 17.69 -2.43 2.08
CA TRP A 450 18.48 -2.17 3.28
C TRP A 450 19.93 -1.85 2.94
N ILE A 451 20.56 -2.60 2.02
CA ILE A 451 21.93 -2.33 1.55
C ILE A 451 22.03 -0.94 0.89
N ARG A 452 20.97 -0.50 0.19
CA ARG A 452 20.92 0.80 -0.49
C ARG A 452 20.62 1.99 0.42
N LEU A 453 20.36 1.79 1.72
CA LEU A 453 20.13 2.87 2.68
C LEU A 453 21.27 3.90 2.73
N ASN A 454 22.51 3.47 2.45
CA ASN A 454 23.66 4.37 2.41
C ASN A 454 23.52 5.44 1.32
N HIS A 455 22.81 5.19 0.23
CA HIS A 455 22.54 6.21 -0.79
C HIS A 455 21.75 7.40 -0.21
N ILE A 456 20.78 7.14 0.68
CA ILE A 456 20.02 8.21 1.35
C ILE A 456 20.92 8.99 2.29
N ARG A 457 21.78 8.29 3.06
CA ARG A 457 22.70 8.94 4.01
C ARG A 457 23.70 9.87 3.31
N VAL A 458 24.19 9.49 2.14
CA VAL A 458 25.10 10.32 1.32
C VAL A 458 24.41 11.58 0.80
N ILE A 459 23.10 11.56 0.56
CA ILE A 459 22.33 12.76 0.16
C ILE A 459 22.17 13.75 1.35
N LEU A 460 22.30 13.25 2.58
CA LEU A 460 22.16 14.03 3.81
C LEU A 460 23.50 14.53 4.38
N ASP A 461 24.62 14.08 3.82
CA ASP A 461 25.96 14.61 4.05
C ASP A 461 26.24 15.76 3.06
#